data_AF-A0A924NI48-F1
#
_entry.id   AF-A0A924NI48-F1
#
_cell.length_a   1.000
_cell.length_b   1.000
_cell.length_c   1.000
_cell.angle_alpha   90.00
_cell.angle_beta   90.00
_cell.angle_gamma   90.00
#
_symmetry.space_group_name_H-M   'P 1'
#
loop_
_entity.id
_entity.type
_entity.pdbx_description
1 polymer ?
#
loop_
_entity_poly.entity_id
_entity_poly.type
_entity_poly.pdbx_seq_one_letter_code
_entity_poly.pdbx_strand_id
1 'polypeptide(L)' 'MTADLPRLLALVPYLLARPGVAFSTPATDFDVTEERLRKDLDLLWMCGLPGHFPGDLIEIEFEGDT' A
#
# COMPACT_ATOMS: atom_id res chain seq x y z
N MET A 1 15.02 -10.00 4.60
CA MET A 1 14.62 -10.21 3.20
C MET A 1 13.81 -8.99 2.79
N THR A 2 14.50 -7.98 2.30
CA THR A 2 13.99 -6.66 1.96
C THR A 2 12.90 -6.75 0.88
N ALA A 3 11.79 -6.07 1.07
CA ALA A 3 10.91 -5.72 -0.05
C ALA A 3 11.63 -4.70 -0.92
N ASP A 4 11.67 -4.93 -2.22
CA ASP A 4 12.22 -3.96 -3.16
C ASP A 4 11.29 -2.75 -3.17
N LEU A 5 11.71 -1.70 -2.48
CA LEU A 5 11.00 -0.42 -2.39
C LEU A 5 10.53 0.09 -3.78
N PRO A 6 11.30 -0.03 -4.87
CA PRO A 6 10.82 0.37 -6.20
C PRO A 6 9.57 -0.38 -6.65
N ARG A 7 9.47 -1.69 -6.34
CA ARG A 7 8.34 -2.53 -6.73
C ARG A 7 7.10 -2.21 -5.88
N LEU A 8 7.27 -1.96 -4.58
CA LEU A 8 6.19 -1.50 -3.70
C LEU A 8 5.58 -0.19 -4.24
N LEU A 9 6.43 0.77 -4.59
CA LEU A 9 5.98 2.06 -5.11
C LEU A 9 5.34 1.94 -6.50
N ALA A 10 5.80 1.02 -7.35
CA ALA A 10 5.20 0.76 -8.66
C ALA A 10 3.87 0.00 -8.58
N LEU A 11 3.64 -0.79 -7.52
CA LEU A 11 2.42 -1.57 -7.33
C LEU A 11 1.18 -0.68 -7.16
N VAL A 12 1.32 0.45 -6.47
CA VAL A 12 0.22 1.39 -6.17
C VAL A 12 -0.41 1.95 -7.45
N PRO A 13 0.32 2.64 -8.35
CA PRO A 13 -0.26 3.15 -9.60
C PRO A 13 -0.70 2.02 -10.54
N TYR A 14 -0.04 0.86 -10.51
CA TYR A 14 -0.44 -0.31 -11.31
C TYR A 14 -1.86 -0.77 -10.95
N LEU A 15 -2.16 -0.92 -9.65
CA LEU A 15 -3.47 -1.38 -9.18
C LEU A 15 -4.55 -0.31 -9.35
N LEU A 16 -4.21 0.97 -9.17
CA LEU A 16 -5.13 2.08 -9.42
C LEU A 16 -5.55 2.16 -10.90
N ALA A 17 -4.63 1.85 -11.83
CA ALA A 17 -4.93 1.80 -13.25
C ALA A 17 -5.76 0.56 -13.67
N ARG A 18 -5.81 -0.47 -12.81
CA ARG A 18 -6.46 -1.77 -13.10
C ARG A 18 -7.29 -2.26 -11.91
N PRO A 19 -8.39 -1.58 -11.57
CA PRO A 19 -9.25 -1.98 -10.46
C PRO A 19 -9.83 -3.38 -10.71
N GLY A 20 -9.69 -4.27 -9.72
CA GLY A 20 -10.19 -5.65 -9.79
C GLY A 20 -9.29 -6.63 -10.55
N VAL A 21 -8.04 -6.26 -10.88
CA VAL A 21 -7.09 -7.19 -11.50
C VAL A 21 -6.82 -8.40 -10.61
N ALA A 22 -6.82 -9.60 -11.19
CA ALA A 22 -6.47 -10.83 -10.49
C ALA A 22 -4.99 -10.84 -10.12
N PHE A 23 -4.63 -11.32 -8.92
CA PHE A 23 -3.26 -11.33 -8.40
C PHE A 23 -2.23 -11.99 -9.32
N SER A 24 -2.64 -12.97 -10.12
CA SER A 24 -1.78 -13.66 -11.09
C SER A 24 -1.19 -12.73 -12.15
N THR A 25 -1.88 -11.64 -12.50
CA THR A 25 -1.43 -10.68 -13.52
C THR A 25 -0.27 -9.82 -13.03
N PRO A 26 -0.38 -9.04 -11.94
CA PRO A 26 0.75 -8.34 -11.35
C PRO A 26 1.86 -9.28 -10.89
N ALA A 27 1.54 -10.48 -10.40
CA ALA A 27 2.56 -11.47 -10.06
C ALA A 27 3.45 -11.79 -11.27
N THR A 28 2.84 -11.99 -12.45
CA THR A 28 3.57 -12.21 -13.70
C THR A 28 4.30 -10.95 -14.16
N ASP A 29 3.65 -9.78 -14.15
CA ASP A 29 4.22 -8.53 -14.64
C ASP A 29 5.42 -8.04 -13.81
N PHE A 30 5.41 -8.32 -12.51
CA PHE A 30 6.47 -7.96 -11.58
C PHE A 30 7.47 -9.11 -11.33
N ASP A 31 7.32 -10.25 -12.02
CA ASP A 31 8.16 -11.45 -11.88
C ASP A 31 8.29 -11.93 -10.41
N VAL A 32 7.16 -12.01 -9.71
CA VAL A 32 7.07 -12.44 -8.31
C VAL A 32 5.98 -13.47 -8.11
N THR A 33 6.05 -14.24 -7.03
CA THR A 33 4.95 -15.12 -6.63
C THR A 33 3.77 -14.32 -6.07
N GLU A 34 2.55 -14.85 -6.19
CA GLU A 34 1.36 -14.24 -5.58
C GLU A 34 1.50 -14.10 -4.05
N GLU A 35 2.15 -15.05 -3.39
CA GLU A 35 2.45 -14.96 -1.96
C GLU A 35 3.35 -13.78 -1.62
N ARG A 36 4.36 -13.51 -2.47
CA ARG A 36 5.24 -12.37 -2.29
C ARG A 36 4.48 -11.08 -2.51
N LEU A 37 3.71 -11.00 -3.61
CA LEU A 37 2.85 -9.87 -3.93
C LEU A 37 1.88 -9.51 -2.80
N ARG A 38 1.27 -10.52 -2.16
CA ARG A 38 0.38 -10.33 -1.00
C ARG A 38 1.13 -9.71 0.19
N LYS A 39 2.32 -10.23 0.52
CA LYS A 39 3.16 -9.65 1.59
C LYS A 39 3.56 -8.20 1.30
N ASP A 40 3.83 -7.89 0.05
CA ASP A 40 4.21 -6.53 -0.35
C ASP A 40 3.02 -5.56 -0.25
N LEU A 41 1.80 -6.04 -0.53
CA LEU A 41 0.57 -5.30 -0.29
C LEU A 41 0.27 -5.10 1.20
N ASP A 42 0.49 -6.13 2.02
CA ASP A 42 0.35 -6.03 3.48
C ASP A 42 1.33 -4.97 4.04
N LEU A 43 2.57 -4.93 3.52
CA LEU A 43 3.56 -3.91 3.89
C LEU A 43 3.13 -2.50 3.46
N LEU A 44 2.60 -2.33 2.24
CA LEU A 44 2.04 -1.06 1.78
C LEU A 44 0.89 -0.59 2.67
N TRP A 45 0.04 -1.52 3.13
CA TRP A 45 -1.05 -1.22 4.06
C TRP A 45 -0.54 -0.72 5.41
N MET A 46 0.51 -1.34 5.95
CA MET A 46 1.13 -0.94 7.21
C MET A 46 1.88 0.40 7.11
N CYS A 47 2.46 0.70 5.95
CA CYS A 47 3.09 2.01 5.68
C CYS A 47 2.07 3.11 5.34
N GLY A 48 0.79 2.76 5.23
CA GLY A 48 -0.27 3.63 4.75
C GLY A 48 -0.24 3.75 3.22
N LEU A 49 -1.38 3.50 2.58
CA LEU A 49 -1.60 4.03 1.23
C LEU A 49 -1.47 5.56 1.30
N PRO A 50 -0.87 6.23 0.30
CA PRO A 50 -1.07 7.67 0.12
C PRO A 50 -2.56 7.90 -0.15
N GLY A 51 -3.31 8.09 0.94
CA GLY A 51 -4.74 7.86 1.00
C GLY A 51 -5.34 8.02 2.40
N HIS A 52 -4.62 8.63 3.36
CA HIS A 52 -5.30 9.60 4.22
C HIS A 52 -5.83 10.68 3.28
N PHE A 53 -7.08 10.53 2.82
CA PHE A 53 -7.80 11.64 2.22
C PHE A 53 -7.71 12.84 3.17
N PRO A 54 -7.71 14.09 2.65
CA PRO A 54 -7.62 15.31 3.45
C PRO A 54 -8.80 15.55 4.43
N GLY A 55 -9.61 14.52 4.74
CA GLY A 55 -10.67 14.51 5.74
C GLY A 55 -10.37 13.66 6.99
N ASP A 56 -9.19 13.05 7.12
CA ASP A 56 -8.83 12.21 8.27
C ASP A 56 -7.65 12.79 9.08
N LEU A 57 -7.55 14.12 9.10
CA LEU A 57 -6.53 14.84 9.88
C LEU A 57 -6.92 14.87 11.37
N ILE A 58 -6.27 14.00 12.14
CA ILE A 58 -5.68 14.25 13.47
C ILE A 58 -6.61 14.94 14.51
N GLU A 59 -7.24 14.15 15.38
CA GLU A 59 -7.70 14.64 16.68
C GLU A 59 -6.52 14.61 17.66
N ILE A 60 -5.80 15.73 17.76
CA ILE A 60 -4.99 16.04 18.94
C ILE A 60 -5.83 16.98 19.80
N GLU A 61 -6.51 16.43 20.80
CA GLU A 61 -6.94 17.20 21.95
C GLU A 61 -5.83 17.14 23.00
N PHE A 62 -5.01 18.21 23.07
CA PHE A 62 -4.34 18.57 24.31
C PHE A 62 -5.36 19.34 25.15
N GLU A 63 -6.02 18.68 26.10
CA GLU A 63 -6.64 19.42 27.20
C GLU A 63 -5.62 19.55 28.32
N GLY A 64 -4.98 20.72 28.35
CA GLY A 64 -4.39 21.26 29.56
C GLY A 64 -5.45 21.98 30.37
N ASP A 65 -5.26 21.93 31.69
CA ASP A 65 -5.84 22.80 32.72
C ASP A 65 -7.26 22.48 33.23
N THR A 66 -7.32 21.71 34.33
CA THR A 66 -7.90 22.18 35.60
C THR A 66 -7.17 21.53 36.78
#